data_AF-A0A523C3W8-F1
#
_entry.id   AF-A0A523C3W8-F1
#
_cell.length_a   1.000
_cell.length_b   1.000
_cell.length_c   1.000
_cell.angle_alpha   90.00
_cell.angle_beta   90.00
_cell.angle_gamma   90.00
#
_symmetry.space_group_name_H-M   'P 1'
#
loop_
_entity.id
_entity.type
_entity.pdbx_description
1 polymer ?
#
loop_
_entity_poly.entity_id
_entity_poly.type
_entity_poly.pdbx_seq_one_letter_code
_entity_poly.pdbx_strand_id
1 'polypeptide(L)'
;MEGGNLAHDGHGFFSECDDLSLLSTHREPTTRHFCSFNMTSAAAAQAAWMAAQIQTTYPDIWPETVRALIVHSAEWTEEMEAQFLRHFNMSAPSKNFYSSILRLCGYGVPNLDRAIHSAANSLTLIAQQEIQPFDRRQEGSGYRTKEMHLYELPWPKEVLLSLPTEVEVRMRVTLSYFIEPGPGEIGWEDRYRYPSHLLRFDLKSPDEETSDFIKRINAADRTEEEGHPGTQSASDHWAIGSRGRDKGSIHSDIWLGTAAELAASNVIAVYPRIGWWRERGYLERWGRRTRYSLIISIVTPAEGVDIYTPVANKLGITVPAAIEI
;
A
#
# COMPACT_ATOMS: atom_id res chain seq x y z
N MET A 1 -0.36 -10.55 -10.13
CA MET A 1 -0.84 -10.98 -11.45
C MET A 1 -0.43 -12.42 -11.66
N GLU A 2 -1.33 -13.24 -12.19
CA GLU A 2 -1.08 -14.64 -12.48
C GLU A 2 -0.50 -14.74 -13.90
N GLY A 3 0.51 -15.60 -14.07
CA GLY A 3 1.24 -15.73 -15.34
C GLY A 3 1.05 -17.09 -15.98
N GLY A 4 -0.02 -17.82 -15.68
CA GLY A 4 -0.12 -19.25 -15.90
C GLY A 4 0.47 -20.10 -14.77
N ASN A 5 0.19 -21.40 -14.83
CA ASN A 5 0.55 -22.39 -13.81
C ASN A 5 1.55 -23.42 -14.33
N LEU A 6 2.28 -24.04 -13.41
CA LEU A 6 3.11 -25.20 -13.68
C LEU A 6 2.32 -26.48 -13.42
N ALA A 7 2.51 -27.49 -14.26
CA ALA A 7 2.01 -28.83 -14.01
C ALA A 7 2.90 -29.52 -12.97
N HIS A 8 2.30 -30.21 -12.02
CA HIS A 8 2.98 -31.04 -11.02
C HIS A 8 2.55 -32.49 -11.18
N ASP A 9 3.50 -33.42 -11.24
CA ASP A 9 3.25 -34.84 -11.50
C ASP A 9 2.84 -35.65 -10.25
N GLY A 10 2.80 -35.02 -9.08
CA GLY A 10 2.51 -35.68 -7.80
C GLY A 10 3.74 -36.32 -7.14
N HIS A 11 4.89 -36.37 -7.82
CA HIS A 11 6.14 -36.97 -7.38
C HIS A 11 7.29 -35.98 -7.23
N GLY A 12 7.02 -34.68 -7.37
CA GLY A 12 7.97 -33.58 -7.13
C GLY A 12 8.57 -32.99 -8.41
N PHE A 13 8.14 -33.42 -9.59
CA PHE A 13 8.54 -32.81 -10.86
C PHE A 13 7.53 -31.73 -11.28
N PHE A 14 8.07 -30.59 -11.72
CA PHE A 14 7.30 -29.45 -12.22
C PHE A 14 7.69 -29.17 -13.66
N SER A 15 6.71 -28.96 -14.54
CA SER A 15 6.93 -28.61 -15.94
C SER A 15 5.96 -27.54 -16.40
N GLU A 16 6.38 -26.78 -17.41
CA GLU A 16 5.48 -25.97 -18.20
C GLU A 16 4.49 -26.88 -18.97
N CYS A 17 3.27 -26.40 -19.12
CA CYS A 17 2.21 -27.05 -19.87
C CYS A 17 1.45 -25.98 -20.66
N ASP A 18 1.23 -26.20 -21.95
CA ASP A 18 0.50 -25.26 -22.80
C ASP A 18 -0.93 -25.03 -22.31
N ASP A 19 -1.60 -26.08 -21.81
CA ASP A 19 -2.97 -26.00 -21.28
C ASP A 19 -3.08 -25.17 -19.99
N LEU A 20 -1.96 -24.93 -19.30
CA LEU A 20 -1.87 -24.12 -18.09
C LEU A 20 -1.26 -22.74 -18.34
N SER A 21 -0.95 -22.43 -19.61
CA SER A 21 -0.36 -21.16 -20.03
C SER A 21 -1.43 -20.21 -20.57
N LEU A 22 -1.14 -18.92 -20.58
CA LEU A 22 -2.02 -17.93 -21.18
C LEU A 22 -1.84 -17.93 -22.71
N LEU A 23 -2.90 -17.57 -23.44
CA LEU A 23 -2.84 -17.44 -24.89
C LEU A 23 -2.48 -16.00 -25.27
N SER A 24 -1.48 -15.84 -26.14
CA SER A 24 -1.08 -14.54 -26.68
C SER A 24 -0.94 -14.59 -28.21
N THR A 25 -0.84 -13.42 -28.85
CA THR A 25 -0.61 -13.32 -30.29
C THR A 25 0.84 -13.66 -30.62
N HIS A 26 1.02 -14.48 -31.65
CA HIS A 26 2.36 -14.82 -32.12
C HIS A 26 2.99 -13.63 -32.85
N ARG A 27 4.32 -13.47 -32.74
CA ARG A 27 5.07 -12.37 -33.38
C ARG A 27 4.99 -12.37 -34.91
N GLU A 28 4.69 -13.51 -35.51
CA GLU A 28 4.58 -13.71 -36.95
C GLU A 28 3.22 -14.33 -37.26
N PRO A 29 2.19 -13.50 -37.52
CA PRO A 29 0.80 -13.96 -37.66
C PRO A 29 0.55 -14.78 -38.93
N THR A 30 1.45 -14.72 -39.91
CA THR A 30 1.39 -15.48 -41.16
C THR A 30 1.80 -16.95 -40.99
N THR A 31 2.62 -17.27 -39.98
CA THR A 31 3.06 -18.65 -39.70
C THR A 31 2.21 -19.32 -38.62
N ARG A 32 1.83 -18.56 -37.59
CA ARG A 32 0.97 -19.01 -36.49
C ARG A 32 0.22 -17.80 -35.93
N HIS A 33 -1.06 -17.94 -35.61
CA HIS A 33 -1.83 -16.80 -35.07
C HIS A 33 -1.60 -16.59 -33.56
N PHE A 34 -1.55 -17.68 -32.77
CA PHE A 34 -1.47 -17.61 -31.31
C PHE A 34 -0.37 -18.51 -30.75
N CYS A 35 0.22 -18.15 -29.62
CA CYS A 35 1.18 -18.97 -28.88
C CYS A 35 0.92 -18.94 -27.38
N SER A 36 1.42 -19.97 -26.69
CA SER A 36 1.48 -20.00 -25.23
C SER A 36 2.37 -18.89 -24.70
N PHE A 37 1.96 -18.27 -23.61
CA PHE A 37 2.67 -17.20 -22.94
C PHE A 37 2.47 -17.35 -21.44
N ASN A 38 3.57 -17.46 -20.70
CA ASN A 38 3.51 -17.84 -19.29
C ASN A 38 4.55 -17.13 -18.42
N MET A 39 4.56 -17.50 -17.14
CA MET A 39 5.46 -17.06 -16.10
C MET A 39 5.46 -15.53 -15.87
N THR A 40 6.60 -15.01 -15.42
CA THR A 40 6.75 -13.60 -15.02
C THR A 40 6.57 -12.63 -16.18
N SER A 41 6.88 -13.03 -17.42
CA SER A 41 6.64 -12.23 -18.62
C SER A 41 5.15 -12.00 -18.85
N ALA A 42 4.34 -13.04 -18.71
CA ALA A 42 2.89 -12.93 -18.86
C ALA A 42 2.25 -12.14 -17.71
N ALA A 43 2.70 -12.35 -16.48
CA ALA A 43 2.28 -11.56 -15.33
C ALA A 43 2.63 -10.07 -15.49
N ALA A 44 3.82 -9.74 -16.05
CA ALA A 44 4.22 -8.37 -16.33
C ALA A 44 3.37 -7.71 -17.42
N ALA A 45 3.03 -8.46 -18.49
CA ALA A 45 2.14 -7.97 -19.53
C ALA A 45 0.73 -7.66 -18.98
N GLN A 46 0.17 -8.53 -18.13
CA GLN A 46 -1.10 -8.27 -17.45
C GLN A 46 -1.04 -7.04 -16.53
N ALA A 47 0.06 -6.86 -15.79
CA ALA A 47 0.25 -5.69 -14.95
C ALA A 47 0.30 -4.39 -15.77
N ALA A 48 1.00 -4.41 -16.91
CA ALA A 48 1.05 -3.28 -17.84
C ALA A 48 -0.32 -2.98 -18.45
N TRP A 49 -1.08 -4.00 -18.84
CA TRP A 49 -2.45 -3.84 -19.31
C TRP A 49 -3.35 -3.21 -18.23
N MET A 50 -3.31 -3.70 -16.99
CA MET A 50 -4.10 -3.15 -15.88
C MET A 50 -3.74 -1.69 -15.60
N ALA A 51 -2.45 -1.36 -15.58
CA ALA A 51 -1.98 0.02 -15.44
C ALA A 51 -2.52 0.93 -16.55
N ALA A 52 -2.53 0.44 -17.80
CA ALA A 52 -3.09 1.17 -18.93
C ALA A 52 -4.61 1.37 -18.81
N GLN A 53 -5.37 0.38 -18.33
CA GLN A 53 -6.81 0.52 -18.09
C GLN A 53 -7.11 1.59 -17.02
N ILE A 54 -6.34 1.57 -15.93
CA ILE A 54 -6.45 2.57 -14.85
C ILE A 54 -6.13 3.98 -15.38
N GLN A 55 -5.01 4.15 -16.09
CA GLN A 55 -4.63 5.45 -16.67
C GLN A 55 -5.63 5.91 -17.74
N THR A 56 -6.22 5.00 -18.52
CA THR A 56 -7.26 5.35 -19.50
C THR A 56 -8.51 5.88 -18.82
N THR A 57 -8.89 5.27 -17.69
CA THR A 57 -10.06 5.70 -16.92
C THR A 57 -9.82 7.00 -16.16
N TYR A 58 -8.59 7.19 -15.66
CA TYR A 58 -8.17 8.39 -14.94
C TYR A 58 -6.92 8.99 -15.60
N PRO A 59 -7.05 9.77 -16.68
CA PRO A 59 -5.88 10.24 -17.46
C PRO A 59 -4.90 11.12 -16.68
N ASP A 60 -5.36 11.85 -15.68
CA ASP A 60 -4.57 12.87 -14.97
C ASP A 60 -3.91 12.38 -13.67
N ILE A 61 -4.11 11.12 -13.27
CA ILE A 61 -3.46 10.59 -12.06
C ILE A 61 -2.00 10.25 -12.32
N TRP A 62 -1.19 10.35 -11.27
CA TRP A 62 0.24 10.12 -11.33
C TRP A 62 0.56 8.62 -11.38
N PRO A 63 1.73 8.24 -11.93
CA PRO A 63 2.19 6.86 -11.93
C PRO A 63 2.29 6.25 -10.52
N GLU A 64 2.60 7.05 -9.49
CA GLU A 64 2.57 6.64 -8.09
C GLU A 64 1.18 6.15 -7.69
N THR A 65 0.12 6.84 -8.14
CA THR A 65 -1.28 6.50 -7.87
C THR A 65 -1.72 5.28 -8.64
N VAL A 66 -1.36 5.14 -9.92
CA VAL A 66 -1.65 3.91 -10.69
C VAL A 66 -1.04 2.69 -10.00
N ARG A 67 0.25 2.77 -9.64
CA ARG A 67 0.93 1.70 -8.91
C ARG A 67 0.28 1.41 -7.56
N ALA A 68 -0.14 2.45 -6.84
CA ALA A 68 -0.85 2.32 -5.57
C ALA A 68 -2.19 1.59 -5.76
N LEU A 69 -3.02 1.96 -6.74
CA LEU A 69 -4.32 1.35 -7.00
C LEU A 69 -4.21 -0.15 -7.33
N ILE A 70 -3.22 -0.53 -8.14
CA ILE A 70 -2.95 -1.95 -8.44
C ILE A 70 -2.67 -2.73 -7.15
N VAL A 71 -1.80 -2.22 -6.28
CA VAL A 71 -1.48 -2.87 -5.00
C VAL A 71 -2.63 -2.81 -4.00
N HIS A 72 -3.35 -1.68 -3.96
CA HIS A 72 -4.44 -1.44 -3.02
C HIS A 72 -5.62 -2.38 -3.29
N SER A 73 -5.90 -2.64 -4.56
CA SER A 73 -6.95 -3.58 -4.99
C SER A 73 -6.59 -5.05 -4.81
N ALA A 74 -5.33 -5.38 -4.47
CA ALA A 74 -4.86 -6.75 -4.42
C ALA A 74 -5.25 -7.48 -3.13
N GLU A 75 -5.72 -8.72 -3.26
CA GLU A 75 -6.04 -9.59 -2.13
C GLU A 75 -5.42 -10.98 -2.32
N TRP A 76 -5.02 -11.61 -1.22
CA TRP A 76 -4.62 -13.01 -1.24
C TRP A 76 -5.88 -13.85 -1.38
N THR A 77 -5.85 -14.88 -2.24
CA THR A 77 -6.99 -15.78 -2.37
C THR A 77 -7.05 -16.74 -1.18
N GLU A 78 -8.22 -17.30 -0.90
CA GLU A 78 -8.40 -18.27 0.18
C GLU A 78 -7.43 -19.46 0.03
N GLU A 79 -7.18 -19.90 -1.21
CA GLU A 79 -6.24 -20.99 -1.49
C GLU A 79 -4.79 -20.60 -1.21
N MET A 80 -4.40 -19.34 -1.50
CA MET A 80 -3.06 -18.85 -1.16
C MET A 80 -2.88 -18.86 0.37
N GLU A 81 -3.87 -18.33 1.10
CA GLU A 81 -3.80 -18.29 2.56
C GLU A 81 -3.80 -19.70 3.15
N ALA A 82 -4.69 -20.58 2.72
CA ALA A 82 -4.79 -21.96 3.20
C ALA A 82 -3.49 -22.75 2.97
N GLN A 83 -2.83 -22.57 1.81
CA GLN A 83 -1.55 -23.22 1.52
C GLN A 83 -0.45 -22.80 2.50
N PHE A 84 -0.35 -21.51 2.79
CA PHE A 84 0.65 -20.98 3.72
C PHE A 84 0.34 -21.38 5.17
N LEU A 85 -0.93 -21.31 5.58
CA LEU A 85 -1.35 -21.77 6.92
C LEU A 85 -1.02 -23.25 7.14
N ARG A 86 -1.29 -24.10 6.15
CA ARG A 86 -0.93 -25.53 6.19
C ARG A 86 0.59 -25.73 6.23
N HIS A 87 1.35 -25.01 5.40
CA HIS A 87 2.80 -25.14 5.35
C HIS A 87 3.48 -24.81 6.69
N PHE A 88 2.98 -23.78 7.39
CA PHE A 88 3.51 -23.37 8.69
C PHE A 88 2.82 -24.04 9.88
N ASN A 89 1.87 -24.95 9.63
CA ASN A 89 1.05 -25.61 10.66
C ASN A 89 0.38 -24.60 11.62
N MET A 90 -0.28 -23.58 11.05
CA MET A 90 -0.92 -22.49 11.78
C MET A 90 -2.43 -22.50 11.58
N SER A 91 -3.18 -22.20 12.64
CA SER A 91 -4.65 -22.08 12.58
C SER A 91 -5.14 -20.69 12.19
N ALA A 92 -4.28 -19.67 12.27
CA ALA A 92 -4.63 -18.28 11.97
C ALA A 92 -3.41 -17.48 11.46
N PRO A 93 -3.62 -16.40 10.68
CA PRO A 93 -2.54 -15.51 10.23
C PRO A 93 -1.77 -14.87 11.39
N SER A 94 -0.44 -14.87 11.28
CA SER A 94 0.46 -14.15 12.18
C SER A 94 1.37 -13.17 11.41
N LYS A 95 2.15 -12.36 12.12
CA LYS A 95 3.18 -11.51 11.50
C LYS A 95 4.17 -12.29 10.63
N ASN A 96 4.55 -13.51 11.05
CA ASN A 96 5.46 -14.37 10.28
C ASN A 96 4.79 -14.93 9.02
N PHE A 97 3.49 -15.25 9.09
CA PHE A 97 2.68 -15.62 7.94
C PHE A 97 2.67 -14.48 6.90
N TYR A 98 2.34 -13.26 7.32
CA TYR A 98 2.30 -12.10 6.41
C TYR A 98 3.68 -11.79 5.81
N SER A 99 4.76 -11.86 6.59
CA SER A 99 6.12 -11.68 6.09
C SER A 99 6.48 -12.70 5.00
N SER A 100 6.01 -13.93 5.12
CA SER A 100 6.29 -15.02 4.16
C SER A 100 5.44 -14.90 2.89
N ILE A 101 4.13 -14.67 3.02
CA ILE A 101 3.24 -14.54 1.86
C ILE A 101 3.58 -13.30 1.03
N LEU A 102 3.97 -12.18 1.67
CA LEU A 102 4.45 -10.98 0.96
C LEU A 102 5.70 -11.24 0.12
N ARG A 103 6.60 -12.12 0.57
CA ARG A 103 7.84 -12.44 -0.15
C ARG A 103 7.60 -13.24 -1.43
N LEU A 104 6.56 -14.08 -1.44
CA LEU A 104 6.27 -15.00 -2.54
C LEU A 104 5.17 -14.47 -3.46
N CYS A 105 4.13 -13.87 -2.90
CA CYS A 105 2.93 -13.45 -3.62
C CYS A 105 2.74 -11.93 -3.66
N GLY A 106 3.65 -11.15 -3.05
CA GLY A 106 3.43 -9.72 -2.85
C GLY A 106 2.14 -9.45 -2.07
N TYR A 107 1.42 -8.41 -2.45
CA TYR A 107 0.13 -8.05 -1.84
C TYR A 107 -1.07 -8.88 -2.34
N GLY A 108 -0.83 -9.93 -3.14
CA GLY A 108 -1.87 -10.81 -3.67
C GLY A 108 -2.23 -10.53 -5.14
N VAL A 109 -3.45 -10.86 -5.51
CA VAL A 109 -3.99 -10.72 -6.87
C VAL A 109 -4.77 -9.40 -7.00
N PRO A 110 -4.31 -8.45 -7.82
CA PRO A 110 -5.03 -7.20 -8.10
C PRO A 110 -6.39 -7.45 -8.74
N ASN A 111 -7.35 -6.56 -8.47
CA ASN A 111 -8.69 -6.59 -9.07
C ASN A 111 -8.98 -5.25 -9.76
N LEU A 112 -9.26 -5.27 -11.07
CA LEU A 112 -9.40 -4.06 -11.87
C LEU A 112 -10.64 -3.24 -11.48
N ASP A 113 -11.77 -3.91 -11.27
CA ASP A 113 -13.01 -3.23 -10.89
C ASP A 113 -12.85 -2.51 -9.56
N ARG A 114 -12.18 -3.12 -8.58
CA ARG A 114 -11.86 -2.50 -7.28
C ARG A 114 -10.80 -1.41 -7.38
N ALA A 115 -9.92 -1.47 -8.36
CA ALA A 115 -8.93 -0.42 -8.60
C ALA A 115 -9.57 0.82 -9.24
N ILE A 116 -10.64 0.65 -10.01
CA ILE A 116 -11.30 1.72 -10.75
C ILE A 116 -12.55 2.25 -10.04
N HIS A 117 -13.29 1.40 -9.33
CA HIS A 117 -14.58 1.74 -8.74
C HIS A 117 -14.55 1.67 -7.21
N SER A 118 -15.32 2.56 -6.57
CA SER A 118 -15.68 2.45 -5.16
C SER A 118 -17.12 1.95 -5.05
N ALA A 119 -17.36 0.92 -4.24
CA ALA A 119 -18.71 0.40 -3.97
C ALA A 119 -19.39 1.18 -2.84
N ALA A 120 -20.72 1.12 -2.69
CA ALA A 120 -21.44 1.88 -1.64
C ALA A 120 -21.00 1.53 -0.20
N ASN A 121 -20.61 0.27 0.04
CA ASN A 121 -20.05 -0.22 1.30
C ASN A 121 -18.52 -0.06 1.39
N SER A 122 -17.91 0.70 0.47
CA SER A 122 -16.48 0.96 0.44
C SER A 122 -16.18 2.41 0.10
N LEU A 123 -15.56 3.11 1.04
CA LEU A 123 -15.06 4.46 0.80
C LEU A 123 -13.57 4.38 0.47
N THR A 124 -13.15 4.92 -0.68
CA THR A 124 -11.73 5.08 -1.04
C THR A 124 -11.38 6.57 -1.12
N LEU A 125 -10.34 6.96 -0.39
CA LEU A 125 -9.76 8.30 -0.39
C LEU A 125 -8.39 8.24 -1.06
N ILE A 126 -8.13 9.15 -2.00
CA ILE A 126 -6.86 9.24 -2.74
C ILE A 126 -6.29 10.64 -2.56
N ALA A 127 -5.04 10.73 -2.14
CA ALA A 127 -4.29 11.98 -2.05
C ALA A 127 -3.00 11.88 -2.89
N GLN A 128 -2.80 12.86 -3.78
CA GLN A 128 -1.57 13.08 -4.54
C GLN A 128 -0.92 14.36 -4.04
N GLN A 129 0.29 14.28 -3.50
CA GLN A 129 0.97 15.43 -2.90
C GLN A 129 2.47 15.46 -3.21
N GLU A 130 3.03 16.66 -3.19
CA GLU A 130 4.48 16.89 -3.23
C GLU A 130 4.98 17.22 -1.82
N ILE A 131 6.07 16.56 -1.39
CA ILE A 131 6.71 16.75 -0.09
C ILE A 131 8.19 17.09 -0.27
N GLN A 132 8.71 18.00 0.54
CA GLN A 132 10.14 18.23 0.70
C GLN A 132 10.63 17.51 1.97
N PRO A 133 11.27 16.34 1.85
CA PRO A 133 11.58 15.51 3.01
C PRO A 133 12.62 16.15 3.94
N PHE A 134 13.60 16.89 3.39
CA PHE A 134 14.74 17.39 4.15
C PHE A 134 15.00 18.88 3.91
N ASP A 135 15.76 19.48 4.82
CA ASP A 135 16.32 20.82 4.69
C ASP A 135 17.68 20.90 5.37
N ARG A 136 18.46 21.93 5.02
CA ARG A 136 19.64 22.29 5.79
C ARG A 136 19.20 22.90 7.12
N ARG A 137 19.94 22.59 8.19
CA ARG A 137 19.72 23.26 9.48
C ARG A 137 20.07 24.75 9.34
N GLN A 138 19.22 25.62 9.87
CA GLN A 138 19.47 27.07 9.89
C GLN A 138 20.63 27.41 10.84
N GLU A 139 20.77 26.65 11.93
CA GLU A 139 21.84 26.78 12.91
C GLU A 139 22.61 25.45 13.03
N GLY A 140 23.94 25.53 13.01
CA GLY A 140 24.85 24.37 13.08
C GLY A 140 25.13 23.67 11.75
N SER A 141 25.96 22.63 11.79
CA SER A 141 26.26 21.77 10.65
C SER A 141 25.26 20.62 10.53
N GLY A 142 24.83 20.30 9.30
CA GLY A 142 24.03 19.11 9.00
C GLY A 142 22.64 19.40 8.44
N TYR A 143 21.86 18.34 8.32
CA TYR A 143 20.54 18.33 7.70
C TYR A 143 19.48 17.89 8.70
N ARG A 144 18.23 18.22 8.41
CA ARG A 144 17.07 17.85 9.21
C ARG A 144 15.94 17.39 8.29
N THR A 145 14.99 16.65 8.84
CA THR A 145 13.67 16.53 8.23
C THR A 145 12.98 17.89 8.20
N LYS A 146 12.12 18.08 7.20
CA LYS A 146 11.45 19.35 6.97
C LYS A 146 9.94 19.21 7.05
N GLU A 147 9.36 18.45 6.14
CA GLU A 147 7.90 18.34 6.02
C GLU A 147 7.42 16.97 6.49
N MET A 148 6.26 16.99 7.15
CA MET A 148 5.40 15.84 7.42
C MET A 148 3.98 16.29 7.06
N HIS A 149 3.24 15.42 6.40
CA HIS A 149 1.84 15.69 6.05
C HIS A 149 0.92 14.94 7.01
N LEU A 150 -0.02 15.66 7.62
CA LEU A 150 -1.06 15.09 8.47
C LEU A 150 -2.38 15.20 7.71
N TYR A 151 -3.13 14.10 7.68
CA TYR A 151 -4.44 14.03 7.06
C TYR A 151 -5.47 13.69 8.13
N GLU A 152 -6.47 14.56 8.26
CA GLU A 152 -7.69 14.25 8.99
C GLU A 152 -8.64 13.51 8.06
N LEU A 153 -8.92 12.26 8.41
CA LEU A 153 -9.76 11.37 7.63
C LEU A 153 -11.23 11.68 7.94
N PRO A 154 -12.05 11.99 6.92
CA PRO A 154 -13.44 12.42 7.09
C PRO A 154 -14.38 11.23 7.37
N TRP A 155 -14.03 10.37 8.33
CA TRP A 155 -14.81 9.19 8.67
C TRP A 155 -16.28 9.52 8.98
N PRO A 156 -17.23 8.71 8.50
CA PRO A 156 -18.64 8.87 8.82
C PRO A 156 -18.88 8.33 10.24
N LYS A 157 -18.42 9.07 11.26
CA LYS A 157 -18.39 8.64 12.66
C LYS A 157 -19.74 8.12 13.15
N GLU A 158 -20.83 8.83 12.84
CA GLU A 158 -22.19 8.41 13.23
C GLU A 158 -22.58 7.05 12.63
N VAL A 159 -22.26 6.83 11.35
CA VAL A 159 -22.54 5.54 10.67
C VAL A 159 -21.67 4.43 11.26
N LEU A 160 -20.38 4.68 11.46
CA LEU A 160 -19.47 3.71 12.07
C LEU A 160 -19.92 3.33 13.50
N LEU A 161 -20.32 4.31 14.31
CA LEU A 161 -20.78 4.08 15.68
C LEU A 161 -22.18 3.43 15.75
N SER A 162 -22.96 3.47 14.66
CA SER A 162 -24.25 2.78 14.57
C SER A 162 -24.11 1.29 14.24
N LEU A 163 -22.92 0.85 13.78
CA LEU A 163 -22.65 -0.55 13.52
C LEU A 163 -22.65 -1.35 14.84
N PRO A 164 -23.08 -2.62 14.83
CA PRO A 164 -22.97 -3.47 16.02
C PRO A 164 -21.52 -3.55 16.50
N THR A 165 -21.32 -3.54 17.82
CA THR A 165 -19.99 -3.49 18.46
C THR A 165 -19.07 -4.64 18.04
N GLU A 166 -19.65 -5.80 17.71
CA GLU A 166 -18.94 -7.02 17.29
C GLU A 166 -18.46 -6.99 15.84
N VAL A 167 -18.85 -5.98 15.05
CA VAL A 167 -18.47 -5.89 13.64
C VAL A 167 -17.01 -5.44 13.51
N GLU A 168 -16.17 -6.35 13.04
CA GLU A 168 -14.81 -6.03 12.62
C GLU A 168 -14.85 -5.22 11.32
N VAL A 169 -14.17 -4.07 11.32
CA VAL A 169 -14.00 -3.22 10.15
C VAL A 169 -12.56 -3.32 9.68
N ARG A 170 -12.41 -3.38 8.36
CA ARG A 170 -11.11 -3.43 7.72
C ARG A 170 -10.81 -2.10 7.03
N MET A 171 -9.68 -1.50 7.38
CA MET A 171 -9.13 -0.37 6.62
C MET A 171 -7.87 -0.81 5.90
N ARG A 172 -7.71 -0.49 4.62
CA ARG A 172 -6.44 -0.65 3.91
C ARG A 172 -5.80 0.71 3.70
N VAL A 173 -4.49 0.79 3.91
CA VAL A 173 -3.69 1.97 3.58
C VAL A 173 -2.59 1.57 2.63
N THR A 174 -2.43 2.32 1.54
CA THR A 174 -1.34 2.16 0.58
C THR A 174 -0.64 3.49 0.31
N LEU A 175 0.66 3.57 0.61
CA LEU A 175 1.54 4.68 0.29
C LEU A 175 2.49 4.27 -0.85
N SER A 176 2.59 5.07 -1.90
CA SER A 176 3.42 4.83 -3.07
C SER A 176 4.20 6.08 -3.44
N TYR A 177 5.50 5.93 -3.65
CA TYR A 177 6.39 6.99 -4.11
C TYR A 177 7.57 6.43 -4.90
N PHE A 178 8.20 7.23 -5.75
CA PHE A 178 9.44 6.83 -6.43
C PHE A 178 10.65 7.45 -5.73
N ILE A 179 11.72 6.66 -5.65
CA ILE A 179 13.02 7.10 -5.13
C ILE A 179 13.93 7.50 -6.29
N GLU A 180 14.84 8.43 -6.05
CA GLU A 180 16.01 8.63 -6.90
C GLU A 180 17.12 7.66 -6.45
N PRO A 181 17.64 6.79 -7.35
CA PRO A 181 18.69 5.86 -6.99
C PRO A 181 19.98 6.60 -6.63
N GLY A 182 20.69 6.10 -5.62
CA GLY A 182 21.94 6.69 -5.13
C GLY A 182 23.02 6.73 -6.21
N PRO A 183 23.67 7.88 -6.45
CA PRO A 183 24.77 7.98 -7.40
C PRO A 183 26.04 7.33 -6.82
N GLY A 184 26.51 6.23 -7.41
CA GLY A 184 27.76 5.56 -7.04
C GLY A 184 27.80 4.10 -7.51
N GLU A 185 29.00 3.55 -7.73
CA GLU A 185 29.17 2.11 -7.95
C GLU A 185 28.74 1.33 -6.71
N ILE A 186 28.25 0.10 -6.92
CA ILE A 186 27.72 -0.80 -5.89
C ILE A 186 28.86 -1.20 -4.94
N GLY A 187 29.14 -0.35 -3.95
CA GLY A 187 30.00 -0.63 -2.82
C GLY A 187 29.21 -1.38 -1.74
N TRP A 188 29.58 -2.64 -1.51
CA TRP A 188 28.86 -3.62 -0.69
C TRP A 188 28.71 -3.28 0.80
N GLU A 189 29.28 -2.17 1.28
CA GLU A 189 29.33 -1.87 2.70
C GLU A 189 28.05 -1.26 3.28
N ASP A 190 27.10 -0.76 2.45
CA ASP A 190 25.95 -0.07 3.05
C ASP A 190 24.67 -0.11 2.19
N ARG A 191 23.86 -1.15 2.45
CA ARG A 191 22.53 -1.39 1.82
C ARG A 191 21.56 -0.21 2.02
N TYR A 192 21.79 0.66 3.01
CA TYR A 192 20.97 1.83 3.31
C TYR A 192 21.25 3.03 2.40
N ARG A 193 22.31 3.00 1.56
CA ARG A 193 22.74 4.17 0.77
C ARG A 193 22.10 4.32 -0.61
N TYR A 194 21.14 3.45 -0.96
CA TYR A 194 20.48 3.48 -2.28
C TYR A 194 19.28 4.44 -2.38
N PRO A 195 18.31 4.46 -1.46
CA PRO A 195 17.13 5.32 -1.58
C PRO A 195 17.44 6.79 -1.28
N SER A 196 16.95 7.70 -2.11
CA SER A 196 17.03 9.16 -1.91
C SER A 196 16.40 9.63 -0.62
N HIS A 197 15.21 9.09 -0.35
CA HIS A 197 14.38 9.36 0.79
C HIS A 197 13.52 8.12 1.00
N LEU A 198 13.07 7.93 2.24
CA LEU A 198 12.10 6.90 2.58
C LEU A 198 10.86 7.61 3.09
N LEU A 199 9.66 7.27 2.63
CA LEU A 199 8.42 7.78 3.21
C LEU A 199 7.74 6.66 4.00
N ARG A 200 7.20 7.00 5.15
CA ARG A 200 6.45 6.09 6.02
C ARG A 200 5.10 6.70 6.33
N PHE A 201 4.17 5.85 6.71
CA PHE A 201 2.91 6.30 7.27
C PHE A 201 2.65 5.65 8.62
N ASP A 202 1.89 6.37 9.43
CA ASP A 202 1.39 5.85 10.68
C ASP A 202 0.02 6.46 10.99
N LEU A 203 -0.79 5.71 11.74
CA LEU A 203 -2.14 6.10 12.14
C LEU A 203 -2.14 6.42 13.63
N LYS A 204 -2.88 7.46 13.99
CA LYS A 204 -3.22 7.78 15.37
C LYS A 204 -3.95 6.58 16.00
N SER A 205 -3.47 6.10 17.15
CA SER A 205 -4.15 5.02 17.88
C SER A 205 -5.53 5.48 18.39
N PRO A 206 -6.50 4.57 18.60
CA PRO A 206 -7.82 4.93 19.13
C PRO A 206 -7.77 5.74 20.43
N ASP A 207 -6.87 5.36 21.36
CA ASP A 207 -6.71 5.96 22.69
C ASP A 207 -5.64 7.06 22.76
N GLU A 208 -5.05 7.44 21.62
CA GLU A 208 -3.98 8.44 21.56
C GLU A 208 -4.54 9.82 21.23
N GLU A 209 -4.12 10.87 21.94
CA GLU A 209 -4.45 12.25 21.56
C GLU A 209 -3.64 12.71 20.35
N THR A 210 -4.21 13.58 19.50
CA THR A 210 -3.52 14.03 18.28
C THR A 210 -2.18 14.71 18.58
N SER A 211 -2.06 15.44 19.70
CA SER A 211 -0.80 16.06 20.11
C SER A 211 0.27 15.05 20.47
N ASP A 212 -0.11 13.92 21.07
CA ASP A 212 0.81 12.87 21.46
C ASP A 212 1.22 12.01 20.26
N PHE A 213 0.29 11.78 19.34
CA PHE A 213 0.60 11.22 18.01
C PHE A 213 1.68 12.02 17.29
N ILE A 214 1.53 13.34 17.21
CA ILE A 214 2.52 14.21 16.55
C ILE A 214 3.88 14.13 17.26
N LYS A 215 3.90 14.12 18.60
CA LYS A 215 5.15 13.95 19.38
C LYS A 215 5.81 12.60 19.09
N ARG A 216 5.02 11.53 19.01
CA ARG A 216 5.49 10.17 18.72
C ARG A 216 6.16 10.08 17.35
N ILE A 217 5.56 10.65 16.31
CA ILE A 217 6.16 10.69 14.97
C ILE A 217 7.45 11.53 14.95
N ASN A 218 7.42 12.71 15.59
CA ASN A 218 8.61 13.56 15.68
C ASN A 218 9.76 12.91 16.49
N ALA A 219 9.44 12.11 17.51
CA ALA A 219 10.42 11.35 18.27
C ALA A 219 11.01 10.20 17.45
N ALA A 220 10.16 9.47 16.71
CA ALA A 220 10.59 8.40 15.82
C ALA A 220 11.61 8.91 14.79
N ASP A 221 11.44 10.12 14.24
CA ASP A 221 12.40 10.73 13.32
C ASP A 221 13.80 10.99 13.92
N ARG A 222 13.88 11.23 15.24
CA ARG A 222 15.15 11.53 15.92
C ARG A 222 15.95 10.28 16.27
N THR A 223 15.27 9.16 16.49
CA THR A 223 15.91 7.89 16.83
C THR A 223 16.20 7.13 15.53
N GLU A 224 17.47 7.08 15.14
CA GLU A 224 17.92 6.37 13.93
C GLU A 224 17.73 4.85 14.03
N GLU A 225 17.45 4.33 15.23
CA GLU A 225 17.12 2.93 15.46
C GLU A 225 15.66 2.60 15.12
N GLU A 226 15.45 1.39 14.58
CA GLU A 226 14.15 0.71 14.50
C GLU A 226 13.62 0.30 15.90
N GLY A 227 13.78 1.17 16.89
CA GLY A 227 13.48 0.96 18.31
C GLY A 227 12.39 1.92 18.78
N HIS A 228 11.22 1.35 19.08
CA HIS A 228 10.01 2.00 19.58
C HIS A 228 10.24 3.18 20.56
N PRO A 229 9.70 4.39 20.29
CA PRO A 229 9.38 5.33 21.35
C PRO A 229 8.19 4.75 22.16
N GLY A 230 8.30 4.76 23.50
CA GLY A 230 7.46 4.02 24.46
C GLY A 230 6.00 4.48 24.60
N THR A 231 5.27 4.49 23.50
CA THR A 231 3.82 4.72 23.42
C THR A 231 3.22 3.55 22.65
N GLN A 232 2.05 3.05 23.07
CA GLN A 232 1.32 2.01 22.34
C GLN A 232 0.90 2.58 20.98
N SER A 233 1.70 2.34 19.94
CA SER A 233 1.31 2.59 18.56
C SER A 233 0.13 1.69 18.20
N ALA A 234 -0.60 2.02 17.13
CA ALA A 234 -1.61 1.13 16.54
C ALA A 234 -1.01 -0.17 15.92
N SER A 235 0.19 -0.59 16.35
CA SER A 235 0.94 -1.76 15.88
C SER A 235 0.12 -3.03 15.89
N ASP A 236 -0.76 -3.15 16.87
CA ASP A 236 -1.52 -4.36 17.15
C ASP A 236 -2.73 -4.49 16.21
N HIS A 237 -3.22 -3.37 15.68
CA HIS A 237 -4.28 -3.34 14.66
C HIS A 237 -3.77 -3.60 13.24
N TRP A 238 -2.49 -3.35 12.97
CA TRP A 238 -1.93 -3.63 11.65
C TRP A 238 -1.78 -5.15 11.48
N ALA A 239 -2.20 -5.70 10.35
CA ALA A 239 -2.02 -7.11 10.02
C ALA A 239 -0.54 -7.40 9.70
N ILE A 240 0.07 -6.62 8.81
CA ILE A 240 1.46 -6.81 8.37
C ILE A 240 2.43 -6.14 9.36
N GLY A 241 2.17 -4.88 9.71
CA GLY A 241 3.02 -4.05 10.57
C GLY A 241 4.30 -3.56 9.89
N SER A 242 4.97 -2.60 10.54
CA SER A 242 6.13 -1.87 10.00
C SER A 242 7.24 -2.79 9.48
N ARG A 243 7.65 -3.81 10.25
CA ARG A 243 8.71 -4.76 9.85
C ARG A 243 8.43 -5.50 8.53
N GLY A 244 7.15 -5.77 8.24
CA GLY A 244 6.75 -6.42 7.00
C GLY A 244 6.53 -5.43 5.86
N ARG A 245 5.85 -4.32 6.17
CA ARG A 245 5.34 -3.31 5.24
C ARG A 245 6.41 -2.34 4.71
N ASP A 246 7.35 -1.92 5.55
CA ASP A 246 8.23 -0.77 5.31
C ASP A 246 9.44 -1.12 4.43
N LYS A 247 9.20 -1.88 3.35
CA LYS A 247 10.21 -2.35 2.40
C LYS A 247 10.02 -1.67 1.05
N GLY A 248 11.10 -1.13 0.47
CA GLY A 248 11.06 -0.45 -0.82
C GLY A 248 10.37 0.91 -0.77
N SER A 249 9.63 1.26 -1.83
CA SER A 249 8.95 2.56 -2.00
C SER A 249 7.45 2.45 -2.27
N ILE A 250 6.87 1.29 -1.94
CA ILE A 250 5.43 1.05 -1.91
C ILE A 250 5.11 0.26 -0.65
N HIS A 251 4.15 0.75 0.11
CA HIS A 251 3.80 0.25 1.43
C HIS A 251 2.30 0.07 1.46
N SER A 252 1.82 -1.15 1.68
CA SER A 252 0.41 -1.41 1.92
C SER A 252 0.23 -2.21 3.19
N ASP A 253 -0.82 -1.92 3.96
CA ASP A 253 -1.18 -2.65 5.17
C ASP A 253 -2.68 -2.62 5.41
N ILE A 254 -3.11 -3.55 6.25
CA ILE A 254 -4.51 -3.77 6.61
C ILE A 254 -4.61 -3.50 8.11
N TRP A 255 -5.40 -2.50 8.47
CA TRP A 255 -5.81 -2.23 9.84
C TRP A 255 -7.10 -2.99 10.12
N LEU A 256 -7.14 -3.69 11.25
CA LEU A 256 -8.25 -4.48 11.74
C LEU A 256 -8.64 -3.99 13.14
N GLY A 257 -9.93 -3.81 13.36
CA GLY A 257 -10.48 -3.40 14.65
C GLY A 257 -11.96 -3.11 14.56
N THR A 258 -12.53 -2.64 15.66
CA THR A 258 -13.94 -2.30 15.74
C THR A 258 -14.25 -0.99 15.01
N ALA A 259 -15.52 -0.79 14.64
CA ALA A 259 -15.97 0.46 14.03
C ALA A 259 -15.73 1.69 14.94
N ALA A 260 -15.83 1.52 16.26
CA ALA A 260 -15.58 2.57 17.24
C ALA A 260 -14.10 2.98 17.29
N GLU A 261 -13.19 2.00 17.32
CA GLU A 261 -11.74 2.25 17.27
C GLU A 261 -11.32 2.96 15.98
N LEU A 262 -11.90 2.55 14.84
CA LEU A 262 -11.65 3.21 13.56
C LEU A 262 -12.16 4.65 13.54
N ALA A 263 -13.35 4.91 14.12
CA ALA A 263 -13.92 6.25 14.23
C ALA A 263 -13.05 7.19 15.09
N ALA A 264 -12.34 6.66 16.09
CA ALA A 264 -11.37 7.39 16.90
C ALA A 264 -10.00 7.57 16.20
N SER A 265 -9.62 6.63 15.33
CA SER A 265 -8.38 6.61 14.54
C SER A 265 -8.53 7.38 13.22
N ASN A 266 -8.68 8.71 13.32
CA ASN A 266 -9.01 9.57 12.18
C ASN A 266 -7.86 10.44 11.67
N VAL A 267 -6.62 10.24 12.15
CA VAL A 267 -5.47 11.04 11.71
C VAL A 267 -4.37 10.10 11.22
N ILE A 268 -3.91 10.32 10.00
CA ILE A 268 -2.78 9.60 9.42
C ILE A 268 -1.66 10.57 9.05
N ALA A 269 -0.43 10.19 9.37
CA ALA A 269 0.76 10.95 9.02
C ALA A 269 1.50 10.29 7.86
N VAL A 270 2.05 11.10 6.95
CA VAL A 270 3.10 10.70 6.00
C VAL A 270 4.35 11.50 6.31
N TYR A 271 5.44 10.81 6.63
CA TYR A 271 6.68 11.44 7.09
C TYR A 271 7.92 10.79 6.48
N PRO A 272 9.00 11.56 6.30
CA PRO A 272 10.24 11.05 5.76
C PRO A 272 11.07 10.30 6.81
N ARG A 273 11.86 9.33 6.34
CA ARG A 273 12.98 8.68 7.00
C ARG A 273 14.23 8.88 6.14
N ILE A 274 15.38 8.71 6.77
CA ILE A 274 16.71 8.97 6.23
C ILE A 274 16.89 8.33 4.84
N GLY A 275 17.50 9.09 3.94
CA GLY A 275 18.01 8.61 2.66
C GLY A 275 19.16 9.48 2.19
N TRP A 276 19.77 9.12 1.05
CA TRP A 276 21.02 9.75 0.61
C TRP A 276 20.89 11.25 0.30
N TRP A 277 19.67 11.78 0.04
CA TRP A 277 19.45 13.22 -0.08
C TRP A 277 19.82 13.98 1.20
N ARG A 278 19.64 13.37 2.39
CA ARG A 278 20.01 13.95 3.69
C ARG A 278 21.49 13.72 4.01
N GLU A 279 22.00 12.53 3.73
CA GLU A 279 23.35 12.11 4.16
C GLU A 279 24.45 12.68 3.27
N ARG A 280 24.22 12.73 1.95
CA ARG A 280 25.19 13.21 0.97
C ARG A 280 24.94 14.66 0.64
N GLY A 281 25.01 15.49 1.68
CA GLY A 281 24.78 16.92 1.60
C GLY A 281 25.57 17.66 0.51
N TYR A 282 26.77 17.17 0.21
CA TYR A 282 27.65 17.71 -0.85
C TYR A 282 27.06 17.59 -2.27
N LEU A 283 26.02 16.76 -2.47
CA LEU A 283 25.29 16.66 -3.74
C LEU A 283 24.15 17.68 -3.85
N GLU A 284 23.90 18.47 -2.80
CA GLU A 284 22.89 19.55 -2.78
C GLU A 284 21.47 19.09 -3.13
N ARG A 285 21.14 17.81 -2.83
CA ARG A 285 19.82 17.22 -3.08
C ARG A 285 18.86 17.30 -1.90
N TRP A 286 19.33 17.72 -0.73
CA TRP A 286 18.52 17.86 0.49
C TRP A 286 17.30 18.77 0.29
N GLY A 287 17.37 19.78 -0.59
CA GLY A 287 16.28 20.70 -0.88
C GLY A 287 15.27 20.24 -1.94
N ARG A 288 15.38 19.00 -2.45
CA ARG A 288 14.50 18.49 -3.52
C ARG A 288 13.11 18.15 -2.98
N ARG A 289 12.09 18.39 -3.80
CA ARG A 289 10.72 17.90 -3.61
C ARG A 289 10.54 16.56 -4.32
N THR A 290 9.66 15.73 -3.78
CA THR A 290 9.25 14.44 -4.36
C THR A 290 7.75 14.29 -4.30
N ARG A 291 7.20 13.40 -5.13
CA ARG A 291 5.76 13.08 -5.17
C ARG A 291 5.47 11.80 -4.42
N TYR A 292 4.27 11.72 -3.87
CA TYR A 292 3.71 10.46 -3.40
C TYR A 292 2.19 10.42 -3.62
N SER A 293 1.67 9.20 -3.60
CA SER A 293 0.25 8.90 -3.54
C SER A 293 -0.07 8.14 -2.25
N LEU A 294 -1.12 8.56 -1.56
CA LEU A 294 -1.69 7.88 -0.41
C LEU A 294 -3.12 7.46 -0.76
N ILE A 295 -3.42 6.17 -0.61
CA ILE A 295 -4.76 5.61 -0.83
C ILE A 295 -5.22 4.93 0.45
N ILE A 296 -6.42 5.26 0.89
CA ILE A 296 -7.01 4.69 2.09
C ILE A 296 -8.41 4.22 1.73
N SER A 297 -8.72 2.95 2.02
CA SER A 297 -10.08 2.45 1.91
C SER A 297 -10.55 1.85 3.21
N ILE A 298 -11.86 1.95 3.45
CA ILE A 298 -12.54 1.22 4.51
C ILE A 298 -13.57 0.28 3.87
N VAL A 299 -13.69 -0.93 4.41
CA VAL A 299 -14.66 -1.93 3.98
C VAL A 299 -15.34 -2.48 5.23
N THR A 300 -16.66 -2.44 5.23
CA THR A 300 -17.50 -3.01 6.29
C THR A 300 -18.17 -4.29 5.78
N PRO A 301 -18.22 -5.38 6.57
CA PRO A 301 -18.88 -6.62 6.17
C PRO A 301 -20.42 -6.51 6.19
N ALA A 302 -20.97 -5.44 6.80
CA ALA A 302 -22.42 -5.23 6.87
C ALA A 302 -23.00 -4.86 5.49
N GLU A 303 -23.78 -5.78 4.90
CA GLU A 303 -24.56 -5.51 3.70
C GLU A 303 -25.61 -4.43 3.97
N GLY A 304 -25.77 -3.49 3.03
CA GLY A 304 -26.76 -2.41 3.10
C GLY A 304 -26.34 -1.17 3.90
N VAL A 305 -25.11 -1.11 4.44
CA VAL A 305 -24.59 0.09 5.08
C VAL A 305 -23.83 0.96 4.08
N ASP A 306 -24.32 2.18 3.87
CA ASP A 306 -23.68 3.19 3.02
C ASP A 306 -22.72 4.05 3.83
N ILE A 307 -21.43 3.78 3.66
CA ILE A 307 -20.35 4.58 4.26
C ILE A 307 -19.78 5.63 3.28
N TYR A 308 -20.13 5.53 2.00
CA TYR A 308 -19.60 6.39 0.94
C TYR A 308 -20.34 7.73 0.91
N THR A 309 -21.67 7.71 0.80
CA THR A 309 -22.51 8.91 0.61
C THR A 309 -22.34 9.96 1.71
N PRO A 310 -22.27 9.61 3.01
CA PRO A 310 -22.05 10.61 4.06
C PRO A 310 -20.73 11.36 3.90
N VAL A 311 -19.68 10.69 3.40
CA VAL A 311 -18.36 11.31 3.19
C VAL A 311 -18.32 12.09 1.89
N ALA A 312 -18.90 11.56 0.81
CA ALA A 312 -19.03 12.28 -0.46
C ALA A 312 -19.76 13.62 -0.27
N ASN A 313 -20.85 13.63 0.51
CA ASN A 313 -21.58 14.85 0.87
C ASN A 313 -20.71 15.83 1.67
N LYS A 314 -19.93 15.37 2.65
CA LYS A 314 -18.99 16.22 3.41
C LYS A 314 -17.91 16.84 2.53
N LEU A 315 -17.46 16.11 1.51
CA LEU A 315 -16.44 16.55 0.56
C LEU A 315 -17.02 17.36 -0.62
N GLY A 316 -18.34 17.53 -0.69
CA GLY A 316 -19.01 18.23 -1.79
C GLY A 316 -18.98 17.47 -3.13
N ILE A 317 -18.76 16.15 -3.09
CA ILE A 317 -18.77 15.29 -4.28
C ILE A 317 -20.22 15.01 -4.64
N THR A 318 -20.59 15.22 -5.91
CA THR A 318 -21.93 14.87 -6.40
C THR A 318 -22.04 13.35 -6.46
N VAL A 319 -22.88 12.76 -5.60
CA VAL A 319 -23.18 11.33 -5.63
C VAL A 319 -24.12 11.07 -6.81
N PRO A 320 -23.74 10.24 -7.80
CA PRO A 320 -24.65 9.86 -8.88
C PRO A 320 -25.87 9.16 -8.28
N ALA A 321 -27.07 9.60 -8.66
CA ALA A 321 -28.29 8.92 -8.25
C ALA A 321 -28.26 7.47 -8.75
N ALA A 322 -28.59 6.52 -7.89
CA ALA A 322 -28.72 5.12 -8.27
C ALA A 322 -29.73 5.00 -9.43
N ILE A 323 -29.29 4.44 -10.55
CA ILE A 323 -30.19 4.05 -11.63
C ILE A 323 -30.86 2.76 -11.16
N GLU A 324 -32.11 2.85 -10.72
CA GLU A 324 -32.95 1.66 -10.55
C GLU A 324 -33.08 0.99 -11.93
N ILE A 325 -32.59 -0.24 -12.05
CA ILE A 325 -32.89 -1.16 -13.15
C ILE A 325 -33.98 -2.11 -12.67
#